data_AF-J2Q1Y7-F1
#
_entry.id   AF-J2Q1Y7-F1
#
_cell.length_a   1.000
_cell.length_b   1.000
_cell.length_c   1.000
_cell.angle_alpha   90.00
_cell.angle_beta   90.00
_cell.angle_gamma   90.00
#
_symmetry.space_group_name_H-M   'P 1'
#
loop_
_entity.id
_entity.type
_entity.pdbx_description
1 polymer ?
#
loop_
_entity_poly.entity_id
_entity_poly.type
_entity_poly.pdbx_seq_one_letter_code
_entity_poly.pdbx_strand_id
1 'polypeptide(L)'
;MNKPVHPAPVAVTLSPEDAFDLQTRVERGEFSSLEEAVAAELAELNYRRAAEIMGGGDKLESFLDELEAETVNPEDCVDAETFFAEMLTDLKARAEAAGE
;
A
#
# COMPACT_ATOMS: atom_id res chain seq x y z
N MET A 1 -2.60 -11.60 10.42
CA MET A 1 -3.56 -12.37 9.59
C MET A 1 -3.48 -11.88 8.15
N ASN A 2 -2.84 -12.61 7.24
CA ASN A 2 -2.89 -12.32 5.80
C ASN A 2 -4.03 -13.14 5.18
N LYS A 3 -5.23 -12.56 5.09
CA LYS A 3 -6.24 -13.12 4.20
C LYS A 3 -5.71 -12.96 2.76
N PRO A 4 -5.73 -14.01 1.93
CA PRO A 4 -5.41 -13.85 0.52
C PRO A 4 -6.38 -12.80 -0.05
N VAL A 5 -5.84 -11.68 -0.52
CA VAL A 5 -6.63 -10.73 -1.29
C VAL A 5 -6.86 -11.40 -2.64
N HIS A 6 -8.08 -11.88 -2.88
CA HIS A 6 -8.43 -12.34 -4.20
C HIS A 6 -8.55 -11.13 -5.11
N PRO A 7 -7.76 -11.04 -6.20
CA PRO A 7 -7.88 -9.94 -7.12
C PRO A 7 -9.29 -9.97 -7.70
N ALA A 8 -10.09 -8.94 -7.39
CA ALA A 8 -11.39 -8.76 -8.00
C ALA A 8 -11.17 -8.33 -9.46
N PRO A 9 -11.91 -8.89 -10.44
CA PRO A 9 -11.86 -8.39 -11.80
C PRO A 9 -12.34 -6.94 -11.82
N VAL A 10 -11.55 -6.04 -12.42
CA VAL A 10 -11.88 -4.62 -12.58
C VAL A 10 -11.94 -4.33 -14.08
N ALA A 11 -13.01 -3.67 -14.50
CA ALA A 11 -13.12 -3.14 -15.86
C ALA A 11 -12.65 -1.68 -15.86
N VAL A 12 -11.80 -1.34 -16.83
CA VAL A 12 -11.30 0.04 -17.03
C VAL A 12 -11.61 0.48 -18.46
N THR A 13 -11.85 1.78 -18.61
CA THR A 13 -12.06 2.41 -19.92
C THR A 13 -10.85 3.27 -20.23
N LEU A 14 -10.19 2.97 -21.34
CA LEU A 14 -9.06 3.75 -21.86
C LEU A 14 -9.51 4.62 -23.03
N SER A 15 -8.79 5.70 -23.28
CA SER A 15 -8.94 6.40 -24.55
C SER A 15 -8.46 5.48 -25.70
N PRO A 16 -8.98 5.66 -26.93
CA PRO A 16 -8.52 4.86 -28.06
C PRO A 16 -7.02 5.00 -28.35
N GLU A 17 -6.46 6.19 -28.09
CA GLU A 17 -5.04 6.48 -28.29
C GLU A 17 -4.18 5.72 -27.27
N ASP A 18 -4.52 5.81 -25.98
CA ASP A 18 -3.79 5.09 -24.92
C ASP A 18 -3.87 3.57 -25.09
N ALA A 19 -5.03 3.05 -25.49
CA ALA A 19 -5.21 1.63 -25.74
C ALA A 19 -4.34 1.15 -26.92
N PHE A 20 -4.22 1.95 -27.97
CA PHE A 20 -3.39 1.65 -29.13
C PHE A 20 -1.90 1.67 -28.79
N ASP A 21 -1.46 2.67 -28.01
CA ASP A 21 -0.07 2.80 -27.59
C ASP A 21 0.35 1.63 -26.68
N LEU A 22 -0.50 1.23 -25.73
CA LEU A 22 -0.24 0.06 -24.89
C LEU A 22 -0.22 -1.24 -25.70
N GLN A 23 -1.15 -1.40 -26.65
CA GLN A 23 -1.16 -2.56 -27.55
C GLN A 23 0.13 -2.64 -28.38
N THR A 24 0.64 -1.51 -28.86
CA THR A 24 1.91 -1.46 -29.60
C THR A 24 3.09 -1.92 -28.76
N ARG A 25 3.11 -1.60 -27.46
CA ARG A 25 4.15 -2.05 -26.52
C ARG A 25 4.08 -3.55 -26.25
N VAL A 26 2.87 -4.10 -26.15
CA VAL A 26 2.64 -5.56 -26.08
C VAL A 26 3.16 -6.25 -27.35
N GLU A 27 2.86 -5.71 -28.53
CA GLU A 27 3.33 -6.27 -29.81
C GLU A 27 4.84 -6.24 -29.98
N ARG A 28 5.52 -5.27 -29.35
CA ARG A 28 6.99 -5.20 -29.28
C ARG A 28 7.59 -6.17 -28.26
N GLY A 29 6.76 -6.82 -27.45
CA GLY A 29 7.17 -7.72 -26.38
C GLY A 29 7.65 -7.01 -25.11
N GLU A 30 7.30 -5.74 -24.92
CA GLU A 30 7.56 -5.03 -23.64
C GLU A 30 6.71 -5.62 -22.51
N PHE A 31 5.51 -6.11 -22.82
CA PHE A 31 4.59 -6.78 -21.91
C PHE A 31 4.01 -8.04 -22.57
N SER A 32 3.63 -9.02 -21.75
CA SER A 32 3.02 -10.28 -22.20
C SER A 32 1.54 -10.14 -22.55
N SER A 33 0.84 -9.14 -21.99
CA SER A 33 -0.57 -8.85 -22.30
C SER A 33 -0.93 -7.39 -22.07
N LEU A 34 -2.11 -6.98 -22.57
CA LEU A 34 -2.63 -5.64 -22.35
C LEU A 34 -2.95 -5.39 -20.87
N GLU A 35 -3.43 -6.41 -20.14
CA GLU A 35 -3.67 -6.33 -18.70
C GLU A 35 -2.38 -6.06 -17.93
N GLU A 36 -1.28 -6.71 -18.29
CA GLU A 36 0.03 -6.44 -17.69
C GLU A 36 0.51 -5.01 -17.97
N ALA A 37 0.36 -4.56 -19.23
CA ALA A 37 0.71 -3.19 -19.61
C ALA A 37 -0.09 -2.14 -18.80
N VAL A 38 -1.40 -2.35 -18.64
CA VAL A 38 -2.26 -1.47 -17.83
C VAL A 38 -1.87 -1.53 -16.35
N ALA A 39 -1.57 -2.71 -15.82
CA ALA A 39 -1.14 -2.86 -14.44
C ALA A 39 0.19 -2.12 -14.17
N ALA A 40 1.13 -2.15 -15.12
CA ALA A 40 2.39 -1.42 -15.03
C ALA A 40 2.18 0.10 -14.98
N GLU A 41 1.36 0.65 -15.88
CA GLU A 41 1.03 2.10 -15.88
C GLU A 41 0.33 2.53 -14.60
N LEU A 42 -0.59 1.69 -14.07
CA LEU A 42 -1.26 1.96 -12.80
C LEU A 42 -0.29 1.90 -11.61
N ALA A 43 0.68 0.98 -11.64
CA ALA A 43 1.73 0.90 -10.63
C ALA A 43 2.61 2.17 -10.65
N GLU A 44 3.00 2.64 -11.83
CA GLU A 44 3.77 3.88 -11.97
C GLU A 44 2.97 5.11 -11.52
N LEU A 45 1.69 5.21 -11.88
CA LEU A 45 0.81 6.27 -11.40
C LEU A 45 0.69 6.25 -9.87
N ASN A 46 0.54 5.06 -9.30
CA ASN A 46 0.45 4.90 -7.85
C ASN A 46 1.76 5.30 -7.16
N TYR A 47 2.91 4.93 -7.73
CA TYR A 47 4.21 5.34 -7.24
C TYR A 47 4.36 6.87 -7.25
N ARG A 48 4.03 7.54 -8.37
CA ARG A 48 4.06 9.01 -8.45
C ARG A 48 3.17 9.66 -7.40
N ARG A 49 1.97 9.11 -7.20
CA ARG A 49 1.04 9.58 -6.16
C ARG A 49 1.60 9.37 -4.74
N ALA A 50 2.23 8.23 -4.47
CA ALA A 50 2.87 7.97 -3.18
C ALA A 50 4.02 8.95 -2.93
N ALA A 51 4.84 9.21 -3.95
CA ALA A 51 5.93 10.18 -3.88
C ALA A 51 5.41 11.59 -3.59
N GLU A 52 4.31 12.01 -4.23
CA GLU A 52 3.64 13.29 -3.93
C GLU A 52 3.17 13.37 -2.47
N ILE A 53 2.51 12.33 -1.96
CA ILE A 53 2.02 12.25 -0.57
C ILE A 53 3.18 12.35 0.43
N MET A 54 4.29 11.65 0.17
CA MET A 54 5.48 11.65 1.02
C MET A 54 6.30 12.95 0.91
N GLY A 55 5.96 13.82 -0.04
CA GLY A 55 6.66 15.09 -0.28
C GLY A 55 7.99 14.91 -1.00
N GLY A 56 8.08 13.93 -1.91
CA GLY A 56 9.20 13.68 -2.83
C GLY A 56 9.52 12.19 -3.00
N GLY A 57 10.04 11.83 -4.18
CA GLY A 57 10.49 10.46 -4.48
C GLY A 57 11.59 9.97 -3.54
N ASP A 58 12.59 10.80 -3.25
CA ASP A 58 13.70 10.46 -2.34
C ASP A 58 13.20 10.06 -0.93
N LYS A 59 12.14 10.70 -0.45
CA LYS A 59 11.54 10.36 0.87
C LYS A 59 10.75 9.07 0.82
N LEU A 60 10.09 8.79 -0.30
CA LEU A 60 9.40 7.52 -0.50
C LEU A 60 10.42 6.38 -0.56
N GLU A 61 11.48 6.52 -1.37
CA GLU A 61 12.54 5.51 -1.47
C GLU A 61 13.22 5.26 -0.13
N SER A 62 13.64 6.31 0.58
CA SER A 62 14.24 6.15 1.91
C SER A 62 13.34 5.43 2.91
N PHE A 63 12.02 5.61 2.82
CA PHE A 63 11.06 4.93 3.68
C PHE A 63 10.86 3.46 3.24
N LEU A 64 10.84 3.18 1.94
CA LEU A 64 10.76 1.81 1.42
C LEU A 64 12.02 1.01 1.76
N ASP A 65 13.21 1.62 1.65
CA ASP A 65 14.48 1.02 2.07
C ASP A 65 14.47 0.66 3.55
N GLU A 66 13.93 1.54 4.40
CA GLU A 66 13.79 1.29 5.85
C GLU A 66 12.85 0.11 6.10
N LEU A 67 11.68 0.08 5.45
CA LEU A 67 10.72 -1.02 5.57
C LEU A 67 11.26 -2.35 5.05
N GLU A 68 12.04 -2.35 3.97
CA GLU A 68 12.66 -3.57 3.44
C GLU A 68 13.77 -4.07 4.36
N ALA A 69 14.54 -3.17 4.96
CA ALA A 69 15.57 -3.50 5.94
C ALA A 69 14.99 -3.89 7.31
N GLU A 70 13.73 -3.55 7.59
CA GLU A 70 13.07 -3.84 8.85
C GLU A 70 12.83 -5.34 9.02
N THR A 71 13.67 -5.97 9.84
CA THR A 71 13.43 -7.34 10.29
C THR A 71 12.40 -7.33 11.41
N VAL A 72 11.14 -7.61 11.07
CA VAL A 72 10.08 -7.76 12.07
C VAL A 72 10.28 -9.07 12.83
N ASN A 73 10.74 -8.97 14.07
CA ASN A 73 10.73 -10.10 15.00
C ASN A 73 9.32 -10.22 15.61
N PRO A 74 8.61 -11.34 15.39
CA PRO A 74 7.26 -11.53 15.95
C PRO A 74 7.21 -11.43 17.48
N GLU A 75 8.32 -11.67 18.17
CA GLU A 75 8.41 -11.54 19.64
C GLU A 75 8.45 -10.07 20.11
N ASP A 76 8.90 -9.15 19.25
CA ASP A 76 8.92 -7.70 19.51
C ASP A 76 7.62 -7.02 19.05
N CYS A 77 6.73 -7.75 18.37
CA CYS A 77 5.42 -7.26 17.97
C CYS A 77 4.50 -7.13 19.18
N VAL A 78 3.91 -5.95 19.34
CA VAL A 78 2.90 -5.72 20.39
C VAL A 78 1.61 -6.44 20.01
N ASP A 79 1.07 -7.24 20.94
CA ASP A 79 -0.27 -7.79 20.83
C ASP A 79 -1.29 -6.63 20.92
N ALA A 80 -1.90 -6.30 19.79
CA ALA A 80 -2.77 -5.14 19.68
C ALA A 80 -3.97 -5.22 20.65
N GLU A 81 -4.56 -6.41 20.82
CA GLU A 81 -5.72 -6.59 21.70
C GLU A 81 -5.35 -6.31 23.16
N THR A 82 -4.23 -6.86 23.60
CA THR A 82 -3.69 -6.68 24.96
C THR A 82 -3.32 -5.22 25.19
N PHE A 83 -2.59 -4.60 24.26
CA PHE A 83 -2.18 -3.20 24.36
C PHE A 83 -3.37 -2.23 24.42
N PHE A 84 -4.37 -2.42 23.55
CA PHE A 84 -5.56 -1.57 23.57
C PHE A 84 -6.42 -1.81 24.82
N ALA A 85 -6.48 -3.04 25.33
CA ALA A 85 -7.18 -3.34 26.58
C ALA A 85 -6.51 -2.68 27.80
N GLU A 86 -5.19 -2.73 27.89
CA GLU A 86 -4.42 -2.06 28.95
C GLU A 86 -4.58 -0.54 28.86
N MET A 87 -4.40 0.05 27.68
CA MET A 87 -4.57 1.49 27.49
C MET A 87 -6.00 1.96 27.85
N LEU A 88 -7.02 1.19 27.47
CA LEU A 88 -8.41 1.51 27.83
C LEU A 88 -8.63 1.44 29.34
N THR A 89 -8.01 0.48 30.01
CA THR A 89 -8.09 0.32 31.47
C THR A 89 -7.43 1.51 32.18
N ASP A 90 -6.25 1.90 31.73
CA ASP A 90 -5.53 3.07 32.22
C ASP A 90 -6.34 4.36 32.04
N LEU A 91 -6.96 4.54 30.88
CA LEU A 91 -7.82 5.69 30.60
C LEU A 91 -9.05 5.73 31.50
N LYS A 92 -9.71 4.59 31.75
CA LYS A 92 -10.85 4.50 32.67
C LYS A 92 -10.46 4.86 34.10
N ALA A 93 -9.34 4.32 34.60
CA ALA A 93 -8.86 4.63 35.94
C ALA A 93 -8.55 6.13 36.12
N ARG A 94 -8.02 6.79 35.08
CA ARG A 94 -7.78 8.24 35.08
C ARG A 94 -9.08 9.05 35.05
N ALA A 95 -10.09 8.62 34.29
CA ALA A 95 -11.40 9.27 34.26
C ALA A 95 -12.10 9.19 35.63
N GLU A 96 -12.11 8.00 36.24
CA GLU A 96 -12.67 7.78 37.58
C GLU A 96 -11.94 8.62 38.65
N ALA A 97 -10.62 8.72 38.58
CA ALA A 97 -9.82 9.54 39.49
C ALA A 97 -10.04 11.06 39.28
N ALA A 98 -10.44 11.48 38.08
CA ALA A 98 -10.78 12.86 37.76
C ALA A 98 -12.22 13.25 38.18
N GLY A 99 -13.03 12.29 38.65
CA GLY A 99 -14.37 12.51 39.18
C GLY A 99 -15.47 12.59 38.11
N GLU A 100 -15.22 12.06 36.91
CA GLU A 100 -16.25 11.78 35.90
C GLU A 100 -16.89 10.39 36.09
#